data_AF-A0A3M1DMV8-F1
#
_entry.id   AF-A0A3M1DMV8-F1
#
_cell.length_a   1.000
_cell.length_b   1.000
_cell.length_c   1.000
_cell.angle_alpha   90.00
_cell.angle_beta   90.00
_cell.angle_gamma   90.00
#
_symmetry.space_group_name_H-M   'P 1'
#
loop_
_entity.id
_entity.type
_entity.pdbx_description
1 polymer ?
#
loop_
_entity_poly.entity_id
_entity_poly.type
_entity_poly.pdbx_seq_one_letter_code
_entity_poly.pdbx_strand_id
1 'polypeptide(L)'
;PLWWTPALPVLFFLQALYAGLGTTAIAVTLVWRALNMPIDRELFRRIGQGMAITLLLYGAVRLGDWMGAGEVPLLLRPDAFGFVAWVELIIGLFIPLGILLSRLVSHSAGPFWAGVFALMGMFIDRLVVSWVGLSQSAPVVYFPSWIEWLITIGMIAGGFLLYGAIVRYFDLFPQAHEVHS
;
A
#
# COMPACT_ATOMS: atom_id res chain seq x y z
N PRO A 1 -8.35 15.71 -13.95
CA PRO A 1 -9.40 14.74 -14.35
C PRO A 1 -9.24 13.42 -13.58
N LEU A 2 -8.38 12.48 -14.02
CA LEU A 2 -8.31 11.12 -13.46
C LEU A 2 -8.03 10.99 -11.95
N TRP A 3 -7.28 11.93 -11.36
CA TRP A 3 -6.88 11.90 -9.95
C TRP A 3 -7.56 12.97 -9.09
N TRP A 4 -8.44 13.79 -9.68
CA TRP A 4 -9.11 14.89 -8.98
C TRP A 4 -10.61 14.70 -9.06
N THR A 5 -11.15 13.97 -8.08
CA THR A 5 -12.57 13.57 -8.07
C THR A 5 -13.19 13.82 -6.69
N PRO A 6 -14.54 13.99 -6.61
CA PRO A 6 -15.23 14.16 -5.33
C PRO A 6 -15.07 12.95 -4.39
N ALA A 7 -14.75 11.77 -4.93
CA ALA A 7 -14.52 10.54 -4.17
C ALA A 7 -13.15 10.47 -3.48
N LEU A 8 -12.27 11.46 -3.71
CA LEU A 8 -10.91 11.52 -3.14
C LEU A 8 -10.83 11.23 -1.62
N PRO A 9 -11.70 11.80 -0.76
CA PRO A 9 -11.64 11.50 0.68
C PRO A 9 -11.84 10.02 1.00
N VAL A 10 -12.77 9.37 0.28
CA VAL A 10 -13.07 7.93 0.46
C VAL A 10 -11.91 7.08 -0.07
N LEU A 11 -11.35 7.44 -1.23
CA LEU A 11 -10.19 6.76 -1.80
C LEU A 11 -9.00 6.82 -0.83
N PHE A 12 -8.66 7.99 -0.30
CA PHE A 12 -7.56 8.14 0.67
C PHE A 12 -7.81 7.37 1.97
N PHE A 13 -9.05 7.32 2.43
CA PHE A 13 -9.40 6.50 3.60
C PHE A 13 -9.16 5.00 3.35
N LEU A 14 -9.62 4.48 2.21
CA LEU A 14 -9.39 3.08 1.83
C LEU A 14 -7.90 2.78 1.62
N GLN A 15 -7.15 3.74 1.06
CA GLN A 15 -5.70 3.65 0.96
C GLN A 15 -5.03 3.52 2.33
N ALA A 16 -5.42 4.36 3.29
CA ALA A 16 -4.88 4.27 4.65
C ALA A 16 -5.17 2.91 5.30
N LEU A 17 -6.35 2.32 5.06
CA LEU A 17 -6.70 1.00 5.58
C LEU A 17 -5.82 -0.12 5.02
N TYR A 18 -5.76 -0.25 3.68
CA TYR A 18 -4.97 -1.35 3.10
C TYR A 18 -3.47 -1.13 3.33
N ALA A 19 -3.00 0.13 3.34
CA ALA A 19 -1.60 0.46 3.59
C ALA A 19 -1.21 0.17 5.04
N GLY A 20 -2.10 0.44 6.00
CA GLY A 20 -1.92 0.07 7.40
C GLY A 20 -1.73 -1.44 7.55
N LEU A 21 -2.63 -2.23 6.97
CA LEU A 21 -2.55 -3.70 7.00
C LEU A 21 -1.29 -4.23 6.31
N GLY A 22 -0.93 -3.67 5.16
CA GLY A 22 0.32 -3.99 4.45
C GLY A 22 1.56 -3.66 5.28
N THR A 23 1.57 -2.50 5.94
CA THR A 23 2.67 -2.08 6.82
C THR A 23 2.78 -3.01 8.04
N THR A 24 1.66 -3.42 8.63
CA THR A 24 1.65 -4.41 9.71
C THR A 24 2.24 -5.74 9.26
N ALA A 25 1.85 -6.25 8.09
CA ALA A 25 2.42 -7.49 7.54
C ALA A 25 3.95 -7.39 7.37
N ILE A 26 4.44 -6.25 6.88
CA ILE A 26 5.88 -6.00 6.72
C ILE A 26 6.57 -5.92 8.09
N ALA A 27 6.06 -5.11 9.01
CA ALA A 27 6.64 -4.89 10.32
C ALA A 27 6.74 -6.19 11.13
N VAL A 28 5.65 -6.96 11.19
CA VAL A 28 5.61 -8.26 11.89
C VAL A 28 6.61 -9.23 11.26
N THR A 29 6.68 -9.30 9.92
CA THR A 29 7.65 -10.16 9.24
C THR A 29 9.09 -9.79 9.59
N LEU A 30 9.43 -8.50 9.56
CA LEU A 30 10.78 -8.02 9.86
C LEU A 30 11.17 -8.31 11.31
N VAL A 31 10.26 -8.04 12.25
CA VAL A 31 10.53 -8.24 13.67
C VAL A 31 10.64 -9.72 14.02
N TRP A 32 9.76 -10.57 13.50
CA TRP A 32 9.84 -12.02 13.74
C TRP A 32 11.08 -12.65 13.14
N ARG A 33 11.51 -12.19 11.96
CA ARG A 33 12.80 -12.58 11.38
C ARG A 33 13.98 -12.10 12.24
N ALA A 34 13.94 -10.88 12.75
CA ALA A 34 15.00 -10.33 13.60
C ALA A 34 15.10 -11.05 14.96
N LEU A 35 13.97 -11.54 15.48
CA LEU A 35 13.86 -12.20 16.80
C LEU A 35 13.79 -13.74 16.71
N ASN A 36 13.91 -14.33 15.52
CA ASN A 36 13.77 -15.78 15.28
C ASN A 36 12.49 -16.41 15.87
N MET A 37 11.37 -15.68 15.84
CA MET A 37 10.08 -16.16 16.37
C MET A 37 9.32 -17.00 15.32
N PRO A 38 8.51 -17.99 15.75
CA PRO A 38 7.69 -18.78 14.84
C PRO A 38 6.63 -17.90 14.18
N ILE A 39 6.44 -18.11 12.87
CA ILE A 39 5.47 -17.33 12.10
C ILE A 39 4.06 -17.89 12.29
N ASP A 40 3.18 -17.14 12.95
CA ASP A 40 1.74 -17.41 13.00
C ASP A 40 1.09 -17.21 11.63
N ARG A 41 0.78 -18.32 10.96
CA ARG A 41 0.13 -18.31 9.64
C ARG A 41 -1.30 -17.78 9.69
N GLU A 42 -2.00 -17.97 10.79
CA GLU A 42 -3.39 -17.51 10.94
C GLU A 42 -3.44 -15.98 11.04
N LEU A 43 -2.48 -15.37 11.73
CA LEU A 43 -2.33 -13.91 11.75
C LEU A 43 -2.12 -13.35 10.35
N PHE A 44 -1.17 -13.89 9.59
CA PHE A 44 -0.88 -13.45 8.22
C PHE A 44 -2.08 -13.64 7.29
N ARG A 45 -2.81 -14.76 7.42
CA ARG A 45 -4.04 -15.00 6.67
C ARG A 45 -5.09 -13.92 6.96
N ARG A 46 -5.33 -13.59 8.23
CA ARG A 46 -6.31 -12.56 8.64
C ARG A 46 -5.93 -11.17 8.13
N ILE A 47 -4.66 -10.79 8.26
CA ILE A 47 -4.15 -9.52 7.71
C ILE A 47 -4.35 -9.48 6.19
N GLY A 48 -3.97 -10.56 5.50
CA GLY A 48 -4.14 -10.67 4.05
C GLY A 48 -5.60 -10.58 3.61
N GLN A 49 -6.53 -11.20 4.33
CA GLN A 49 -7.97 -11.13 4.05
C GLN A 49 -8.52 -9.71 4.24
N GLY A 50 -8.19 -9.05 5.35
CA GLY A 50 -8.60 -7.66 5.57
C GLY A 50 -8.03 -6.72 4.49
N MET A 51 -6.76 -6.94 4.11
CA MET A 51 -6.10 -6.18 3.08
C MET A 51 -6.74 -6.41 1.71
N ALA A 52 -7.13 -7.64 1.38
CA ALA A 52 -7.83 -7.96 0.14
C ALA A 52 -9.19 -7.27 0.05
N ILE A 53 -9.97 -7.29 1.14
CA ILE A 53 -11.28 -6.64 1.19
C ILE A 53 -11.14 -5.14 0.97
N THR A 54 -10.20 -4.50 1.67
CA THR A 54 -9.97 -3.05 1.57
C THR A 54 -9.41 -2.63 0.20
N LEU A 55 -8.54 -3.44 -0.40
CA LEU A 55 -8.08 -3.25 -1.79
C LEU A 55 -9.21 -3.42 -2.81
N LEU A 56 -10.08 -4.43 -2.65
CA LEU A 56 -11.25 -4.62 -3.51
C LEU A 56 -12.20 -3.42 -3.43
N LEU A 57 -12.48 -2.93 -2.21
CA LEU A 57 -13.30 -1.75 -2.00
C LEU A 57 -12.66 -0.51 -2.65
N TYR A 58 -11.35 -0.31 -2.48
CA TYR A 58 -10.62 0.77 -3.15
C TYR A 58 -10.78 0.69 -4.67
N GLY A 59 -10.52 -0.48 -5.26
CA GLY A 59 -10.66 -0.71 -6.69
C GLY A 59 -12.08 -0.47 -7.19
N ALA A 60 -13.09 -0.95 -6.46
CA ALA A 60 -14.50 -0.76 -6.80
C ALA A 60 -14.91 0.72 -6.77
N VAL A 61 -14.50 1.47 -5.74
CA VAL A 61 -14.78 2.91 -5.64
C VAL A 61 -14.04 3.67 -6.73
N ARG A 62 -12.75 3.38 -6.98
CA ARG A 62 -11.93 4.05 -8.00
C ARG A 62 -12.49 3.83 -9.41
N LEU A 63 -12.85 2.59 -9.75
CA LEU A 63 -13.46 2.26 -11.04
C LEU A 63 -14.85 2.88 -11.19
N GLY A 64 -15.67 2.83 -10.13
CA GLY A 64 -17.01 3.44 -10.13
C GLY A 64 -16.96 4.96 -10.33
N ASP A 65 -15.99 5.62 -9.71
CA ASP A 65 -15.75 7.05 -9.84
C ASP A 65 -15.35 7.42 -11.29
N TRP A 66 -14.42 6.68 -11.91
CA TRP A 66 -14.05 6.90 -13.31
C TRP A 66 -15.19 6.61 -14.30
N MET A 67 -16.00 5.58 -14.04
CA MET A 67 -17.18 5.27 -14.85
C MET A 67 -18.24 6.37 -14.73
N GLY A 68 -18.52 6.84 -13.51
CA GLY A 68 -19.49 7.90 -13.26
C GLY A 68 -19.07 9.26 -13.83
N ALA A 69 -17.77 9.57 -13.80
CA ALA A 69 -17.21 10.78 -14.39
C ALA A 69 -17.03 10.71 -15.92
N GLY A 70 -17.25 9.54 -16.54
CA GLY A 70 -17.03 9.34 -17.98
C GLY A 70 -15.56 9.42 -18.40
N GLU A 71 -14.64 9.20 -17.46
CA GLU A 71 -13.20 9.35 -17.67
C GLU A 71 -12.50 8.05 -18.13
N VAL A 72 -13.23 6.93 -18.17
CA VAL A 72 -12.72 5.64 -18.69
C VAL A 72 -12.01 5.75 -20.05
N PRO A 73 -12.48 6.55 -21.03
CA PRO A 73 -11.77 6.70 -22.30
C PRO A 73 -10.38 7.32 -22.16
N LEU A 74 -10.10 8.10 -21.10
CA LEU A 74 -8.78 8.66 -20.83
C LEU A 74 -7.77 7.57 -20.43
N LEU A 75 -8.21 6.48 -19.79
CA LEU A 75 -7.36 5.33 -19.46
C LEU A 75 -6.93 4.53 -20.70
N LEU A 76 -7.72 4.62 -21.78
CA LEU A 76 -7.47 3.90 -23.04
C LEU A 76 -6.71 4.75 -24.07
N ARG A 77 -6.40 6.02 -23.73
CA ARG A 77 -5.59 6.86 -24.61
C ARG A 77 -4.11 6.42 -24.52
N PRO A 78 -3.40 6.35 -25.66
CA PRO A 78 -1.97 6.07 -25.68
C PRO A 78 -1.18 7.34 -25.36
N ASP A 79 -1.44 7.96 -24.21
CA ASP A 79 -0.73 9.14 -23.70
C ASP A 79 0.00 8.81 -22.39
N ALA A 80 0.89 9.71 -21.97
CA ALA A 80 1.70 9.51 -20.76
C ALA A 80 0.83 9.35 -19.51
N PHE A 81 -0.32 10.03 -19.43
CA PHE A 81 -1.25 9.93 -18.31
C PHE A 81 -1.95 8.58 -18.25
N GLY A 82 -2.43 8.05 -19.38
CA GLY A 82 -2.98 6.70 -19.47
C GLY A 82 -1.96 5.64 -19.03
N PHE A 83 -0.71 5.75 -19.51
CA PHE A 83 0.36 4.83 -19.10
C PHE A 83 0.63 4.86 -17.59
N VAL A 84 0.76 6.05 -16.99
CA VAL A 84 0.98 6.21 -15.55
C VAL A 84 -0.19 5.63 -14.74
N ALA A 85 -1.44 5.86 -15.17
CA ALA A 85 -2.61 5.29 -14.51
C ALA A 85 -2.60 3.75 -14.53
N TRP A 86 -2.19 3.13 -15.65
CA TRP A 86 -2.05 1.67 -15.72
C TRP A 86 -0.93 1.15 -14.83
N VAL A 87 0.22 1.81 -14.81
CA VAL A 87 1.33 1.43 -13.92
C VAL A 87 0.90 1.48 -12.46
N GLU A 88 0.20 2.53 -12.06
CA GLU A 88 -0.34 2.70 -10.71
C GLU A 88 -1.34 1.57 -10.36
N LEU A 89 -2.31 1.28 -11.23
CA LEU A 89 -3.29 0.21 -11.00
C LEU A 89 -2.63 -1.17 -10.96
N ILE A 90 -1.67 -1.43 -11.84
CA ILE A 90 -0.99 -2.73 -11.89
C ILE A 90 -0.20 -2.95 -10.59
N ILE A 91 0.61 -1.97 -10.20
CA ILE A 91 1.47 -2.07 -9.01
C ILE A 91 0.65 -2.01 -7.73
N GLY A 92 -0.28 -1.07 -7.62
CA GLY A 92 -1.01 -0.79 -6.38
C GLY A 92 -2.26 -1.61 -6.14
N LEU A 93 -2.87 -2.15 -7.20
CA LEU A 93 -4.13 -2.88 -7.11
C LEU A 93 -4.01 -4.32 -7.64
N PHE A 94 -3.67 -4.51 -8.92
CA PHE A 94 -3.76 -5.84 -9.53
C PHE A 94 -2.73 -6.84 -8.99
N ILE A 95 -1.47 -6.45 -8.85
CA ILE A 95 -0.42 -7.31 -8.27
C ILE A 95 -0.75 -7.73 -6.84
N PRO A 96 -0.99 -6.80 -5.88
CA PRO A 96 -1.26 -7.19 -4.51
C PRO A 96 -2.56 -7.99 -4.40
N LEU A 97 -3.60 -7.65 -5.17
CA LEU A 97 -4.83 -8.42 -5.21
C LEU A 97 -4.60 -9.84 -5.75
N GLY A 98 -3.82 -10.00 -6.83
CA GLY A 98 -3.46 -11.30 -7.37
C GLY A 98 -2.70 -12.17 -6.36
N ILE A 99 -1.79 -11.56 -5.58
CA ILE A 99 -1.09 -12.26 -4.49
C ILE A 99 -2.08 -12.71 -3.40
N LEU A 100 -2.95 -11.80 -2.95
CA LEU A 100 -3.87 -12.04 -1.82
C LEU A 100 -5.04 -12.98 -2.16
N LEU A 101 -5.46 -13.05 -3.42
CA LEU A 101 -6.50 -13.98 -3.88
C LEU A 101 -5.92 -15.35 -4.26
N SER A 102 -4.60 -15.45 -4.44
CA SER A 102 -3.93 -16.72 -4.70
C SER A 102 -3.70 -17.52 -3.41
N ARG A 103 -3.22 -18.76 -3.57
CA ARG A 103 -2.82 -19.61 -2.43
C ARG A 103 -1.67 -19.01 -1.60
N LEU A 104 -0.93 -18.02 -2.12
CA LEU A 104 0.15 -17.34 -1.39
C LEU A 104 -0.33 -16.61 -0.15
N VAL A 105 -1.62 -16.24 -0.03
CA VAL A 105 -2.15 -15.57 1.17
C VAL A 105 -2.05 -16.43 2.42
N SER A 106 -2.01 -17.76 2.27
CA SER A 106 -1.79 -18.70 3.39
C SER A 106 -0.32 -18.84 3.78
N HIS A 107 0.59 -18.29 2.97
CA HIS A 107 2.02 -18.23 3.24
C HIS A 107 2.37 -16.84 3.79
N SER A 108 3.30 -16.77 4.75
CA SER A 108 3.74 -15.49 5.34
C SER A 108 4.33 -14.52 4.31
N ALA A 109 4.89 -15.06 3.23
CA ALA A 109 5.41 -14.27 2.11
C ALA A 109 4.31 -13.54 1.31
N GLY A 110 3.08 -14.05 1.26
CA GLY A 110 2.01 -13.47 0.45
C GLY A 110 1.60 -12.07 0.95
N PRO A 111 1.08 -11.94 2.19
CA PRO A 111 0.70 -10.64 2.74
C PRO A 111 1.88 -9.67 2.85
N PHE A 112 3.11 -10.16 3.07
CA PHE A 112 4.31 -9.32 3.02
C PHE A 112 4.48 -8.65 1.65
N TRP A 113 4.54 -9.45 0.57
CA TRP A 113 4.77 -8.91 -0.78
C TRP A 113 3.57 -8.09 -1.27
N ALA A 114 2.35 -8.52 -0.96
CA ALA A 114 1.16 -7.72 -1.23
C ALA A 114 1.25 -6.35 -0.54
N GLY A 115 1.66 -6.32 0.74
CA GLY A 115 1.92 -5.08 1.49
C GLY A 115 2.92 -4.17 0.80
N VAL A 116 4.06 -4.72 0.35
CA VAL A 116 5.10 -3.96 -0.36
C VAL A 116 4.55 -3.31 -1.63
N PHE A 117 3.87 -4.09 -2.49
CA PHE A 117 3.31 -3.57 -3.74
C PHE A 117 2.19 -2.55 -3.51
N ALA A 118 1.32 -2.78 -2.53
CA ALA A 118 0.26 -1.84 -2.18
C ALA A 118 0.82 -0.50 -1.65
N LEU A 119 1.88 -0.53 -0.83
CA LEU A 119 2.57 0.69 -0.38
C LEU A 119 3.26 1.41 -1.53
N MET A 120 3.93 0.68 -2.43
CA MET A 120 4.51 1.26 -3.64
C MET A 120 3.46 1.94 -4.50
N GLY A 121 2.32 1.28 -4.74
CA GLY A 121 1.22 1.85 -5.52
C GLY A 121 0.59 3.07 -4.86
N MET A 122 0.36 3.03 -3.54
CA MET A 122 -0.10 4.20 -2.77
C MET A 122 0.89 5.37 -2.91
N PHE A 123 2.18 5.09 -2.85
CA PHE A 123 3.21 6.12 -2.99
C PHE A 123 3.22 6.72 -4.40
N ILE A 124 3.11 5.87 -5.44
CA ILE A 124 2.97 6.32 -6.83
C ILE A 124 1.73 7.22 -6.98
N ASP A 125 0.56 6.78 -6.49
CA ASP A 125 -0.67 7.61 -6.50
C ASP A 125 -0.42 8.96 -5.82
N ARG A 126 0.31 9.01 -4.69
CA ARG A 126 0.65 10.27 -4.04
C ARG A 126 1.56 11.19 -4.85
N LEU A 127 2.56 10.64 -5.53
CA LEU A 127 3.39 11.44 -6.43
C LEU A 127 2.58 11.97 -7.61
N VAL A 128 1.72 11.13 -8.20
CA VAL A 128 0.92 11.51 -9.37
C VAL A 128 -0.13 12.55 -9.01
N VAL A 129 -0.87 12.39 -7.91
CA VAL A 129 -1.84 13.38 -7.42
C VAL A 129 -1.15 14.72 -7.14
N SER A 130 0.02 14.70 -6.50
CA SER A 130 0.79 15.91 -6.19
C SER A 130 1.30 16.59 -7.45
N TRP A 131 1.86 15.81 -8.39
CA TRP A 131 2.35 16.31 -9.66
C TRP A 131 1.22 16.93 -10.50
N VAL A 132 0.10 16.22 -10.65
CA VAL A 132 -1.07 16.71 -11.39
C VAL A 132 -1.63 17.97 -10.74
N GLY A 133 -1.73 18.02 -9.41
CA GLY A 133 -2.20 19.20 -8.69
C GLY A 133 -1.30 20.43 -8.88
N LEU A 134 0.02 20.24 -8.90
CA LEU A 134 0.99 21.34 -9.11
C LEU A 134 1.07 21.78 -10.58
N SER A 135 0.95 20.84 -11.52
CA SER A 135 0.99 21.12 -12.97
C SER A 135 -0.17 21.99 -13.45
N GLN A 136 -1.31 21.97 -12.75
CA GLN A 136 -2.45 22.85 -13.05
C GLN A 136 -2.26 24.27 -12.50
N SER A 137 -1.33 24.47 -11.56
CA SER A 137 -1.19 25.73 -10.80
C SER A 137 0.03 26.56 -11.22
N ALA A 138 1.02 25.98 -11.91
CA ALA A 138 2.22 26.67 -12.35
C ALA A 138 2.63 26.24 -13.77
N PRO A 139 3.20 27.13 -14.60
CA PRO A 139 3.70 26.80 -15.95
C PRO A 139 4.98 25.95 -15.95
N VAL A 140 5.36 25.37 -14.81
CA VAL A 140 6.61 24.63 -14.61
C VAL A 140 6.29 23.15 -14.48
N VAL A 141 6.95 22.32 -15.29
CA VAL A 141 6.86 20.86 -15.18
C VAL A 141 7.57 20.43 -13.90
N TYR A 142 6.80 20.03 -12.88
CA TYR A 142 7.35 19.48 -11.65
C TYR A 142 7.90 18.07 -11.91
N PHE A 143 9.16 17.84 -11.56
CA PHE A 143 9.76 16.51 -11.54
C PHE A 143 10.29 16.26 -10.13
N PRO A 144 9.86 15.19 -9.45
CA PRO A 144 10.19 14.98 -8.04
C PRO A 144 11.71 14.84 -7.88
N SER A 145 12.27 15.64 -6.99
CA SER A 145 13.70 15.64 -6.71
C SER A 145 14.10 14.38 -5.96
N TRP A 146 15.32 13.87 -6.18
CA TRP A 146 15.85 12.70 -5.46
C TRP A 146 15.79 12.84 -3.93
N ILE A 147 15.77 14.07 -3.41
CA ILE A 147 15.66 14.34 -1.97
C ILE A 147 14.25 14.07 -1.44
N GLU A 148 13.19 14.28 -2.22
CA GLU A 148 11.81 13.95 -1.83
C GLU A 148 11.63 12.44 -1.67
N TRP A 149 12.27 11.67 -2.55
CA TRP A 149 12.33 10.21 -2.43
C TRP A 149 13.03 9.79 -1.14
N LEU A 150 14.17 10.42 -0.81
CA LEU A 150 14.89 10.13 0.44
C LEU A 150 14.11 10.51 1.68
N ILE A 151 13.42 11.65 1.70
CA ILE A 151 12.59 12.06 2.84
C ILE A 151 11.50 11.02 3.08
N THR A 152 10.83 10.57 2.02
CA THR A 152 9.77 9.56 2.13
C THR A 152 10.33 8.22 2.65
N ILE A 153 11.41 7.73 2.04
CA ILE A 153 12.07 6.49 2.47
C ILE A 153 12.52 6.61 3.93
N GLY A 154 13.08 7.76 4.32
CA GLY A 154 13.50 8.06 5.68
C GLY A 154 12.35 8.04 6.69
N MET A 155 11.19 8.62 6.34
CA MET A 155 9.99 8.56 7.18
C MET A 155 9.49 7.13 7.38
N ILE A 156 9.45 6.34 6.30
CA ILE A 156 9.03 4.93 6.35
C ILE A 156 10.01 4.12 7.23
N ALA A 157 11.32 4.27 6.98
CA ALA A 157 12.37 3.59 7.75
C ALA A 157 12.33 3.99 9.23
N GLY A 158 12.15 5.28 9.53
CA GLY A 158 11.97 5.79 10.89
C GLY A 158 10.77 5.18 11.61
N GLY A 159 9.65 5.01 10.91
CA GLY A 159 8.47 4.31 11.43
C GLY A 159 8.76 2.86 11.82
N PHE A 160 9.45 2.10 10.96
CA PHE A 160 9.84 0.72 11.27
C PHE A 160 10.85 0.64 12.42
N LEU A 161 11.82 1.54 12.49
CA LEU A 161 12.80 1.61 13.58
C LEU A 161 12.12 1.91 14.92
N LEU A 162 11.19 2.87 14.94
CA LEU A 162 10.42 3.21 16.14
C LEU A 162 9.55 2.02 16.60
N TYR A 163 8.88 1.35 15.66
CA TYR A 163 8.11 0.14 15.96
C TYR A 163 9.00 -0.95 16.58
N GLY A 164 10.16 -1.22 15.97
CA GLY A 164 11.11 -2.21 16.50
C GLY A 164 11.63 -1.85 17.89
N ALA A 165 11.89 -0.56 18.16
CA ALA A 165 12.25 -0.09 19.49
C ALA A 165 11.11 -0.34 20.49
N ILE A 166 9.88 0.05 20.18
CA ILE A 166 8.71 -0.16 21.04
C ILE A 166 8.52 -1.64 21.36
N VAL A 167 8.54 -2.51 20.35
CA VAL A 167 8.43 -3.96 20.57
C VAL A 167 9.47 -4.46 21.57
N ARG A 168 10.72 -4.03 21.41
CA ARG A 168 11.84 -4.49 22.25
C ARG A 168 11.80 -3.92 23.66
N TYR A 169 11.31 -2.70 23.85
CA TYR A 169 11.22 -2.08 25.17
C TYR A 169 9.99 -2.53 25.97
N PHE A 170 8.90 -2.89 25.30
CA PHE A 170 7.63 -3.24 25.94
C PHE A 170 7.32 -4.75 25.93
N ASP A 171 8.23 -5.60 25.45
CA ASP A 171 8.05 -7.06 25.35
C ASP A 171 6.67 -7.47 24.79
N LEU A 172 6.27 -6.82 23.69
CA LEU A 172 4.92 -6.99 23.11
C LEU A 172 4.65 -8.39 22.54
N PHE A 173 5.69 -9.21 22.37
CA PHE A 173 5.55 -10.59 21.91
C PHE A 173 5.66 -11.57 23.09
N PRO A 174 4.79 -12.59 23.19
CA PRO A 174 4.88 -13.59 24.23
C PRO A 174 6.29 -14.20 24.25
N GLN A 175 6.95 -14.19 25.40
CA GLN A 175 8.19 -14.93 25.58
C GLN A 175 7.90 -16.41 25.28
N ALA A 176 8.84 -17.09 24.63
CA ALA A 176 8.70 -18.46 24.11
C ALA A 176 8.51 -19.56 25.20
N HIS A 177 7.96 -19.24 26.37
CA HIS A 177 7.82 -20.13 27.52
C HIS A 177 6.38 -20.57 27.85
N GLU A 178 5.34 -20.05 27.19
CA GLU A 178 3.94 -20.40 27.54
C GLU A 178 3.20 -21.34 26.56
N VAL A 179 3.88 -21.93 25.56
CA VAL A 179 3.21 -22.87 24.61
C VAL A 179 3.36 -24.34 25.03
N HIS A 180 3.91 -24.60 26.22
CA HIS A 180 3.99 -25.93 26.83
C HIS A 180 3.39 -25.93 28.24
N SER A 181 2.07 -25.75 28.34
CA SER A 181 1.28 -26.15 29.51
C SER A 181 -0.10 -26.60 29.08
#